data_AF-C9SWL8-F1
#
_entry.id   AF-C9SWL8-F1
#
_cell.length_a   1.000
_cell.length_b   1.000
_cell.length_c   1.000
_cell.angle_alpha   90.00
_cell.angle_beta   90.00
_cell.angle_gamma   90.00
#
_symmetry.space_group_name_H-M   'P 1'
#
loop_
_entity.id
_entity.type
_entity.pdbx_description
1 polymer ?
#
loop_
_entity_poly.entity_id
_entity_poly.type
_entity_poly.pdbx_seq_one_letter_code
_entity_poly.pdbx_strand_id
1 'polypeptide(L)'
;MSTSSGTPESWISSFCSLLGHEYFAEVSEEFIEDDFNLTGLQTQVAMYKEALEMILDVEPEDDEDEDEEEEEEDDNDSADQERLAARHERRQHSRMASDLSVIESSSEMLYGLIHQRFICSRAGIQQMSEKYELGHFGYCPRTNCGQARTLPVGLSDIPGEDTVKLFCPSCLDVYVPPNSRFQTVDGAFFGRTFGALFLLTFPEYDLTKHTVEMLPPATGGARVADDGLHTINGMYSKNIGPGLGAGNIYEPKIYGFRVSELARSGPRMQWLRSRPGDMSELDEAKHYAEKHPDSDDGDERMEKTGSAARRRDPAAARPQRQTQNGSPMNVEANGVESEL
;
A
#
# COMPACT_ATOMS: atom_id res chain seq x y z
N MET A 1 21.57 31.79 18.98
CA MET A 1 21.70 30.84 20.10
C MET A 1 20.31 30.64 20.69
N SER A 2 19.55 29.72 20.11
CA SER A 2 18.35 29.15 20.72
C SER A 2 18.45 27.66 20.43
N THR A 3 19.18 26.95 21.28
CA THR A 3 19.16 25.49 21.31
C THR A 3 17.85 25.13 22.00
N SER A 4 16.79 24.92 21.23
CA SER A 4 15.65 24.17 21.75
C SER A 4 16.20 22.79 22.11
N SER A 5 16.15 22.44 23.39
CA SER A 5 16.32 21.07 23.87
C SER A 5 15.21 20.24 23.21
N GLY A 6 15.47 19.78 21.99
CA GLY A 6 14.60 18.84 21.30
C GLY A 6 14.68 17.54 22.07
N THR A 7 13.53 16.98 22.40
CA THR A 7 13.43 15.54 22.67
C THR A 7 14.19 14.80 21.55
N PRO A 8 14.98 13.77 21.87
CA PRO A 8 15.60 12.94 20.85
C PRO A 8 14.53 12.50 19.84
N GLU A 9 14.88 12.54 18.56
CA GLU A 9 13.99 12.08 17.50
C GLU A 9 13.81 10.57 17.68
N SER A 10 12.57 10.10 17.78
CA SER A 10 12.31 8.66 17.93
C SER A 10 12.68 7.90 16.66
N TRP A 11 12.94 6.60 16.79
CA TRP A 11 13.22 5.71 15.66
C TRP A 11 12.15 5.83 14.57
N ILE A 12 10.86 5.88 14.97
CA ILE A 12 9.71 6.00 14.06
C ILE A 12 9.75 7.31 13.26
N SER A 13 10.00 8.44 13.92
CA SER A 13 10.13 9.75 13.25
C SER A 13 11.32 9.77 12.30
N SER A 14 12.46 9.24 12.75
CA SER A 14 13.68 9.13 11.95
C SER A 14 13.44 8.29 10.69
N PHE A 15 12.84 7.09 10.85
CA PHE A 15 12.50 6.19 9.76
C PHE A 15 11.53 6.84 8.75
N CYS A 16 10.47 7.50 9.21
CA CYS A 16 9.49 8.16 8.33
C CYS A 16 10.06 9.40 7.61
N SER A 17 11.12 10.00 8.16
CA SER A 17 11.83 11.15 7.59
C SER A 17 12.89 10.76 6.55
N LEU A 18 13.20 9.47 6.40
CA LEU A 18 14.14 8.98 5.39
C LEU A 18 13.68 9.29 3.97
N LEU A 19 14.64 9.53 3.08
CA LEU A 19 14.36 9.77 1.67
C LEU A 19 13.72 8.52 1.03
N GLY A 20 12.52 8.68 0.48
CA GLY A 20 11.73 7.58 -0.08
C GLY A 20 10.65 7.05 0.87
N HIS A 21 10.68 7.43 2.15
CA HIS A 21 9.69 6.98 3.15
C HIS A 21 8.52 7.95 3.32
N GLU A 22 8.35 8.89 2.39
CA GLU A 22 7.33 9.94 2.50
C GLU A 22 5.89 9.41 2.51
N TYR A 23 5.68 8.17 2.07
CA TYR A 23 4.37 7.53 2.04
C TYR A 23 3.95 6.90 3.39
N PHE A 24 4.87 6.65 4.31
CA PHE A 24 4.57 6.03 5.60
C PHE A 24 3.83 7.00 6.53
N ALA A 25 2.82 6.52 7.25
CA ALA A 25 2.29 7.18 8.43
C ALA A 25 3.18 6.87 9.64
N GLU A 26 3.25 7.79 10.60
CA GLU A 26 3.91 7.55 11.88
C GLU A 26 2.96 6.73 12.76
N VAL A 27 3.31 5.46 12.99
CA VAL A 27 2.53 4.56 13.85
C VAL A 27 2.70 5.01 15.30
N SER A 28 1.60 5.18 16.03
CA SER A 28 1.65 5.52 17.45
C SER A 28 2.23 4.36 18.26
N GLU A 29 3.11 4.66 19.21
CA GLU A 29 3.66 3.67 20.15
C GLU A 29 2.56 2.86 20.86
N GLU A 30 1.47 3.52 21.29
CA GLU A 30 0.28 2.86 21.89
C GLU A 30 -0.31 1.73 21.00
N PHE A 31 -0.21 1.85 19.67
CA PHE A 31 -0.69 0.81 18.75
C PHE A 31 0.27 -0.38 18.70
N ILE A 32 1.57 -0.11 18.82
CA ILE A 32 2.65 -1.11 18.80
C ILE A 32 2.70 -1.86 20.13
N GLU A 33 2.51 -1.18 21.26
CA GLU A 33 2.52 -1.77 22.61
C GLU A 33 1.36 -2.75 22.85
N ASP A 34 0.28 -2.69 22.06
CA ASP A 34 -0.81 -3.66 22.11
C ASP A 34 -0.50 -4.90 21.27
N ASP A 35 -0.03 -5.96 21.95
CA ASP A 35 0.31 -7.27 21.38
C ASP A 35 -0.76 -7.86 20.45
N PHE A 36 -2.05 -7.52 20.68
CA PHE A 36 -3.12 -7.98 19.82
C PHE A 36 -2.91 -7.51 18.38
N ASN A 37 -2.46 -6.27 18.18
CA ASN A 37 -2.20 -5.68 16.87
C ASN A 37 -0.99 -6.32 16.17
N LEU A 38 -0.06 -6.91 16.93
CA LEU A 38 1.17 -7.54 16.43
C LEU A 38 1.04 -9.06 16.19
N THR A 39 -0.13 -9.64 16.49
CA THR A 39 -0.36 -11.09 16.41
C THR A 39 0.12 -11.68 15.08
N GLY A 40 0.97 -12.72 15.16
CA GLY A 40 1.49 -13.47 14.00
C GLY A 40 2.66 -12.82 13.26
N LEU A 41 3.17 -11.65 13.68
CA LEU A 41 4.37 -11.03 13.09
C LEU A 41 5.67 -11.68 13.57
N GLN A 42 5.69 -12.21 14.80
CA GLN A 42 6.87 -12.86 15.38
C GLN A 42 7.42 -14.01 14.53
N THR A 43 6.58 -14.74 13.80
CA THR A 43 7.02 -15.85 12.93
C THR A 43 7.51 -15.39 11.55
N GLN A 44 7.36 -14.12 11.22
CA GLN A 44 7.69 -13.55 9.91
C GLN A 44 8.99 -12.75 9.93
N VAL A 45 9.41 -12.25 11.09
CA VAL A 45 10.56 -11.37 11.25
C VAL A 45 11.62 -12.06 12.11
N ALA A 46 12.88 -12.03 11.66
CA ALA A 46 14.02 -12.51 12.44
C ALA A 46 14.33 -11.54 13.59
N MET A 47 14.86 -12.02 14.72
CA MET A 47 15.20 -11.16 15.87
C MET A 47 14.05 -10.23 16.26
N TYR A 48 12.83 -10.77 16.30
CA TYR A 48 11.59 -9.98 16.47
C TYR A 48 11.62 -9.13 17.75
N LYS A 49 12.17 -9.66 18.85
CA LYS A 49 12.20 -8.98 20.13
C LYS A 49 13.13 -7.76 20.06
N GLU A 50 14.33 -7.98 19.57
CA GLU A 50 15.38 -6.97 19.40
C GLU A 50 14.97 -5.90 18.38
N ALA A 51 14.28 -6.30 17.31
CA ALA A 51 13.72 -5.38 16.33
C ALA A 51 12.60 -4.51 16.91
N LEU A 52 11.74 -5.09 17.76
CA LEU A 52 10.67 -4.35 18.43
C LEU A 52 11.22 -3.36 19.46
N GLU A 53 12.24 -3.77 20.22
CA GLU A 53 12.96 -2.89 21.17
C GLU A 53 13.63 -1.72 20.45
N MET A 54 14.25 -1.95 19.29
CA MET A 54 14.82 -0.89 18.46
C MET A 54 13.75 0.09 17.95
N ILE A 55 12.58 -0.39 17.49
CA ILE A 55 11.49 0.48 17.01
C ILE A 55 10.94 1.37 18.13
N LEU A 56 10.90 0.85 19.36
CA LEU A 56 10.37 1.54 20.54
C LEU A 56 11.43 2.34 21.32
N ASP A 57 12.65 2.48 20.78
CA ASP A 57 13.78 3.15 21.43
C ASP A 57 14.02 2.63 22.88
N VAL A 58 13.80 1.34 23.12
CA VAL A 58 14.07 0.71 24.42
C VAL A 58 15.57 0.47 24.52
N GLU A 59 16.21 1.05 25.54
CA GLU A 59 17.62 0.82 25.82
C GLU A 59 17.84 -0.68 26.08
N PRO A 60 18.83 -1.32 25.44
CA PRO A 60 19.20 -2.69 25.78
C PRO A 60 19.58 -2.73 27.26
N GLU A 61 19.12 -3.76 27.97
CA GLU A 61 19.64 -4.01 29.32
C GLU A 61 21.14 -4.30 29.14
N ASP A 62 22.00 -3.46 29.72
CA ASP A 62 23.45 -3.65 29.68
C ASP A 62 23.78 -4.97 30.39
N ASP A 63 23.92 -6.07 29.64
CA ASP A 63 24.44 -7.36 30.11
C ASP A 63 25.96 -7.26 30.46
N GLU A 64 26.49 -6.05 30.71
CA GLU A 64 27.90 -5.81 31.08
C GLU A 64 28.27 -6.46 32.43
N ASP A 65 27.29 -6.85 33.25
CA ASP A 65 27.51 -7.52 34.54
C ASP A 65 27.94 -9.00 34.42
N GLU A 66 27.79 -9.66 33.25
CA GLU A 66 28.18 -11.09 33.08
C GLU A 66 29.60 -11.29 32.52
N ASP A 67 30.18 -10.29 31.84
CA ASP A 67 31.50 -10.40 31.20
C ASP A 67 32.67 -10.03 32.13
N GLU A 68 32.43 -9.31 33.25
CA GLU A 68 33.48 -8.96 34.23
C GLU A 68 33.95 -10.15 35.09
N GLU A 69 33.23 -11.27 35.12
CA GLU A 69 33.59 -12.43 35.97
C GLU A 69 34.63 -13.39 35.34
N GLU A 70 34.96 -13.28 34.04
CA GLU A 70 35.92 -14.18 33.37
C GLU A 70 37.37 -13.67 33.30
N GLU A 71 37.67 -12.41 33.66
CA GLU A 71 39.03 -11.83 33.51
C GLU A 71 39.99 -12.02 34.71
N GLU A 72 39.55 -12.62 35.83
CA GLU A 72 40.39 -12.72 37.04
C GLU A 72 41.24 -14.02 37.21
N GLU A 73 41.39 -14.86 36.17
CA GLU A 73 42.27 -16.04 36.27
C GLU A 73 43.19 -16.25 35.04
N ASP A 74 44.33 -15.54 34.96
CA ASP A 74 45.64 -16.15 34.61
C ASP A 74 46.79 -15.12 34.51
N ASP A 75 47.51 -14.91 35.62
CA ASP A 75 48.81 -14.25 35.65
C ASP A 75 49.92 -15.21 35.14
N ASN A 76 50.14 -15.33 33.81
CA ASN A 76 51.45 -15.72 33.26
C ASN A 76 51.66 -15.50 31.73
N ASP A 77 52.46 -14.48 31.39
CA ASP A 77 53.37 -14.32 30.22
C ASP A 77 52.94 -14.81 28.80
N SER A 78 52.62 -13.87 27.89
CA SER A 78 53.34 -13.65 26.61
C SER A 78 52.52 -12.80 25.62
N ALA A 79 53.22 -12.05 24.75
CA ALA A 79 52.66 -11.21 23.68
C ALA A 79 51.72 -11.93 22.67
N ASP A 80 51.61 -13.27 22.74
CA ASP A 80 50.63 -14.05 21.99
C ASP A 80 49.22 -13.99 22.61
N GLN A 81 49.10 -13.79 23.94
CA GLN A 81 47.80 -13.66 24.63
C GLN A 81 47.15 -12.30 24.32
N GLU A 82 47.92 -11.22 24.28
CA GLU A 82 47.46 -9.89 23.85
C GLU A 82 46.99 -9.89 22.38
N ARG A 83 47.67 -10.65 21.51
CA ARG A 83 47.26 -10.85 20.11
C ARG A 83 46.01 -11.72 19.96
N LEU A 84 45.79 -12.67 20.87
CA LEU A 84 44.60 -13.52 20.90
C LEU A 84 43.40 -12.76 21.47
N ALA A 85 43.58 -11.96 22.51
CA ALA A 85 42.58 -11.05 23.08
C ALA A 85 42.15 -10.01 22.05
N ALA A 86 43.08 -9.29 21.41
CA ALA A 86 42.76 -8.34 20.33
C ALA A 86 42.07 -9.01 19.12
N ARG A 87 42.32 -10.30 18.89
CA ARG A 87 41.65 -11.08 17.83
C ARG A 87 40.27 -11.57 18.28
N HIS A 88 40.06 -11.78 19.57
CA HIS A 88 38.78 -12.11 20.19
C HIS A 88 37.87 -10.89 20.20
N GLU A 89 38.33 -9.75 20.74
CA GLU A 89 37.64 -8.45 20.70
C GLU A 89 37.25 -8.07 19.26
N ARG A 90 38.17 -8.19 18.30
CA ARG A 90 37.87 -7.88 16.90
C ARG A 90 36.85 -8.83 16.27
N ARG A 91 36.78 -10.08 16.73
CA ARG A 91 35.75 -11.05 16.32
C ARG A 91 34.42 -10.76 16.98
N GLN A 92 34.41 -10.39 18.26
CA GLN A 92 33.22 -9.99 19.01
C GLN A 92 32.62 -8.72 18.43
N HIS A 93 33.40 -7.67 18.22
CA HIS A 93 32.97 -6.44 17.55
C HIS A 93 32.45 -6.69 16.12
N SER A 94 33.06 -7.62 15.38
CA SER A 94 32.56 -8.00 14.04
C SER A 94 31.24 -8.77 14.08
N ARG A 95 30.98 -9.55 15.14
CA ARG A 95 29.71 -10.27 15.35
C ARG A 95 28.62 -9.30 15.79
N MET A 96 28.90 -8.43 16.76
CA MET A 96 27.96 -7.40 17.20
C MET A 96 27.57 -6.46 16.06
N ALA A 97 28.50 -6.10 15.19
CA ALA A 97 28.20 -5.30 13.99
C ALA A 97 27.31 -6.05 12.98
N SER A 98 27.48 -7.36 12.81
CA SER A 98 26.59 -8.14 11.94
C SER A 98 25.20 -8.31 12.54
N ASP A 99 25.13 -8.50 13.85
CA ASP A 99 23.86 -8.68 14.56
C ASP A 99 23.08 -7.36 14.55
N LEU A 100 23.74 -6.22 14.76
CA LEU A 100 23.12 -4.89 14.64
C LEU A 100 22.53 -4.66 13.24
N SER A 101 23.27 -5.00 12.18
CA SER A 101 22.77 -4.87 10.81
C SER A 101 21.55 -5.76 10.54
N VAL A 102 21.51 -6.96 11.13
CA VAL A 102 20.34 -7.85 11.02
C VAL A 102 19.16 -7.26 11.79
N ILE A 103 19.38 -6.72 12.99
CA ILE A 103 18.35 -6.06 13.80
C ILE A 103 17.78 -4.84 13.07
N GLU A 104 18.63 -3.98 12.48
CA GLU A 104 18.18 -2.83 11.68
C GLU A 104 17.27 -3.27 10.54
N SER A 105 17.71 -4.24 9.73
CA SER A 105 16.90 -4.76 8.62
C SER A 105 15.59 -5.41 9.07
N SER A 106 15.61 -6.07 10.23
CA SER A 106 14.44 -6.71 10.83
C SER A 106 13.46 -5.67 11.39
N SER A 107 13.97 -4.55 11.90
CA SER A 107 13.19 -3.41 12.40
C SER A 107 12.46 -2.71 11.26
N GLU A 108 13.15 -2.43 10.15
CA GLU A 108 12.50 -1.86 8.95
C GLU A 108 11.38 -2.76 8.43
N MET A 109 11.64 -4.08 8.35
CA MET A 109 10.65 -5.06 7.91
C MET A 109 9.46 -5.15 8.87
N LEU A 110 9.72 -5.22 10.17
CA LEU A 110 8.68 -5.27 11.20
C LEU A 110 7.82 -4.02 11.18
N TYR A 111 8.43 -2.83 11.18
CA TYR A 111 7.71 -1.57 11.11
C TYR A 111 6.84 -1.48 9.86
N GLY A 112 7.34 -1.92 8.70
CA GLY A 112 6.56 -1.98 7.48
C GLY A 112 5.31 -2.88 7.59
N LEU A 113 5.44 -4.05 8.21
CA LEU A 113 4.29 -4.96 8.44
C LEU A 113 3.30 -4.42 9.47
N ILE A 114 3.78 -3.72 10.50
CA ILE A 114 2.94 -3.01 11.46
C ILE A 114 2.18 -1.88 10.76
N HIS A 115 2.89 -1.09 9.94
CA HIS A 115 2.32 0.01 9.18
C HIS A 115 1.17 -0.44 8.27
N GLN A 116 1.32 -1.57 7.56
CA GLN A 116 0.24 -2.17 6.74
C GLN A 116 -1.06 -2.37 7.53
N ARG A 117 -0.96 -2.81 8.78
CA ARG A 117 -2.11 -3.00 9.69
C ARG A 117 -2.62 -1.65 10.21
N PHE A 118 -1.70 -0.78 10.63
CA PHE A 118 -2.01 0.51 11.23
C PHE A 118 -2.80 1.41 10.29
N ILE A 119 -2.45 1.51 9.01
CA ILE A 119 -3.16 2.37 8.04
C ILE A 119 -4.59 1.91 7.75
N CYS A 120 -4.96 0.69 8.17
CA CYS A 120 -6.34 0.20 8.14
C CYS A 120 -7.11 0.44 9.46
N SER A 121 -6.43 0.92 10.51
CA SER A 121 -7.06 1.35 11.76
C SER A 121 -7.68 2.74 11.61
N ARG A 122 -8.54 3.14 12.56
CA ARG A 122 -9.16 4.47 12.57
C ARG A 122 -8.14 5.60 12.67
N ALA A 123 -7.09 5.43 13.46
CA ALA A 123 -6.05 6.45 13.63
C ALA A 123 -5.16 6.54 12.37
N GLY A 124 -4.66 5.40 11.88
CA GLY A 124 -3.79 5.38 10.71
C GLY A 124 -4.48 5.82 9.43
N ILE A 125 -5.74 5.42 9.19
CA ILE A 125 -6.46 5.85 7.99
C ILE A 125 -6.73 7.37 7.99
N GLN A 126 -6.91 7.97 9.16
CA GLN A 126 -7.06 9.42 9.33
C GLN A 126 -5.74 10.14 9.01
N GLN A 127 -4.60 9.68 9.52
CA GLN A 127 -3.29 10.24 9.16
C GLN A 127 -3.03 10.14 7.64
N MET A 128 -3.34 8.99 7.03
CA MET A 128 -3.20 8.81 5.58
C MET A 128 -4.13 9.74 4.79
N SER A 129 -5.30 10.10 5.34
CA SER A 129 -6.21 11.06 4.72
C SER A 129 -5.63 12.46 4.67
N GLU A 130 -4.94 12.90 5.71
CA GLU A 130 -4.25 14.20 5.74
C GLU A 130 -3.13 14.23 4.70
N LYS A 131 -2.34 13.15 4.61
CA LYS A 131 -1.30 13.01 3.56
C LYS A 131 -1.90 13.00 2.15
N TYR A 132 -3.07 12.38 1.97
CA TYR A 132 -3.82 12.39 0.71
C TYR A 132 -4.27 13.81 0.34
N GLU A 133 -4.85 14.57 1.28
CA GLU A 133 -5.28 15.97 1.11
C GLU A 133 -4.14 16.95 0.84
N LEU A 134 -2.93 16.64 1.29
CA LEU A 134 -1.71 17.40 0.97
C LEU A 134 -1.05 16.94 -0.34
N GLY A 135 -1.48 15.81 -0.91
CA GLY A 135 -0.97 15.30 -2.19
C GLY A 135 0.39 14.65 -2.06
N HIS A 136 0.75 14.18 -0.86
CA HIS A 136 2.05 13.55 -0.58
C HIS A 136 2.30 12.29 -1.40
N PHE A 137 1.25 11.56 -1.77
CA PHE A 137 1.33 10.35 -2.59
C PHE A 137 1.46 10.62 -4.10
N GLY A 138 1.44 11.89 -4.50
CA GLY A 138 1.50 12.30 -5.88
C GLY A 138 0.17 12.21 -6.64
N TYR A 139 0.30 12.19 -7.97
CA TYR A 139 -0.81 12.38 -8.90
C TYR A 139 -0.76 11.35 -10.03
N CYS A 140 -1.94 11.05 -10.57
CA CYS A 140 -2.08 10.14 -11.68
C CYS A 140 -1.33 10.65 -12.93
N PRO A 141 -0.51 9.79 -13.58
CA PRO A 141 0.24 10.18 -14.78
C PRO A 141 -0.63 10.29 -16.04
N ARG A 142 -1.89 9.79 -16.02
CA ARG A 142 -2.78 9.91 -17.18
C ARG A 142 -3.26 11.34 -17.33
N THR A 143 -3.04 11.92 -18.51
CA THR A 143 -3.48 13.27 -18.87
C THR A 143 -4.97 13.50 -18.61
N ASN A 144 -5.82 12.55 -19.02
CA ASN A 144 -7.28 12.66 -18.87
C ASN A 144 -7.79 12.44 -17.44
N CYS A 145 -6.92 12.14 -16.47
CA CYS A 145 -7.30 12.15 -15.06
C CYS A 145 -7.13 13.54 -14.43
N GLY A 146 -6.57 14.52 -15.15
CA GLY A 146 -6.41 15.90 -14.69
C GLY A 146 -5.70 16.01 -13.33
N GLN A 147 -4.60 15.26 -13.17
CA GLN A 147 -3.81 15.18 -11.95
C GLN A 147 -4.61 14.73 -10.71
N ALA A 148 -5.50 13.74 -10.85
CA ALA A 148 -6.15 13.09 -9.71
C ALA A 148 -5.11 12.56 -8.70
N ARG A 149 -5.32 12.82 -7.41
CA ARG A 149 -4.46 12.33 -6.31
C ARG A 149 -4.48 10.81 -6.23
N THR A 150 -3.32 10.21 -6.00
CA THR A 150 -3.15 8.76 -5.90
C THR A 150 -3.05 8.29 -4.45
N LEU A 151 -3.18 6.98 -4.23
CA LEU A 151 -2.97 6.31 -2.95
C LEU A 151 -1.88 5.24 -3.10
N PRO A 152 -1.00 5.03 -2.10
CA PRO A 152 -0.06 3.92 -2.13
C PRO A 152 -0.80 2.58 -2.05
N VAL A 153 -0.29 1.57 -2.72
CA VAL A 153 -0.87 0.22 -2.74
C VAL A 153 0.22 -0.82 -2.97
N GLY A 154 0.13 -1.95 -2.27
CA GLY A 154 0.87 -3.17 -2.57
C GLY A 154 0.14 -4.02 -3.59
N LEU A 155 0.85 -4.64 -4.54
CA LEU A 155 0.26 -5.65 -5.43
C LEU A 155 0.20 -7.04 -4.79
N SER A 156 0.96 -7.23 -3.72
CA SER A 156 0.96 -8.41 -2.86
C SER A 156 1.04 -7.97 -1.39
N ASP A 157 0.61 -8.86 -0.50
CA ASP A 157 0.81 -8.71 0.95
C ASP A 157 2.01 -9.53 1.44
N ILE A 158 2.75 -10.18 0.53
CA ILE A 158 3.95 -10.96 0.82
C ILE A 158 5.18 -10.05 0.61
N PRO A 159 6.01 -9.81 1.64
CA PRO A 159 7.24 -9.02 1.50
C PRO A 159 8.19 -9.59 0.45
N GLY A 160 8.86 -8.70 -0.28
CA GLY A 160 9.85 -9.01 -1.30
C GLY A 160 9.29 -9.32 -2.69
N GLU A 161 7.96 -9.40 -2.86
CA GLU A 161 7.35 -9.72 -4.16
C GLU A 161 7.29 -8.53 -5.12
N ASP A 162 6.88 -7.35 -4.63
CA ASP A 162 6.86 -6.13 -5.43
C ASP A 162 6.98 -4.88 -4.54
N THR A 163 7.44 -3.81 -5.17
CA THR A 163 7.55 -2.46 -4.60
C THR A 163 6.20 -1.76 -4.53
N VAL A 164 6.13 -0.72 -3.70
CA VAL A 164 4.93 0.12 -3.59
C VAL A 164 4.53 0.71 -4.95
N LYS A 165 3.23 0.66 -5.23
CA LYS A 165 2.61 1.27 -6.41
C LYS A 165 1.66 2.39 -6.00
N LEU A 166 1.17 3.13 -6.98
CA LEU A 166 0.19 4.21 -6.81
C LEU A 166 -1.11 3.84 -7.51
N PHE A 167 -2.18 3.66 -6.74
CA PHE A 167 -3.53 3.49 -7.24
C PHE A 167 -4.18 4.85 -7.51
N CYS A 168 -4.75 5.01 -8.71
CA CYS A 168 -5.55 6.19 -9.04
C CYS A 168 -7.05 5.86 -8.92
N PRO A 169 -7.79 6.52 -8.01
CA PRO A 169 -9.22 6.29 -7.86
C PRO A 169 -10.05 6.89 -9.02
N SER A 170 -9.48 7.81 -9.79
CA SER A 170 -10.16 8.42 -10.95
C SER A 170 -10.21 7.48 -12.16
N CYS A 171 -9.14 6.74 -12.46
CA CYS A 171 -9.11 5.80 -13.59
C CYS A 171 -9.05 4.33 -13.23
N LEU A 172 -9.08 4.02 -11.93
CA LEU A 172 -9.13 2.65 -11.39
C LEU A 172 -7.98 1.78 -11.88
N ASP A 173 -6.77 2.35 -11.86
CA ASP A 173 -5.57 1.71 -12.40
C ASP A 173 -4.35 2.02 -11.52
N VAL A 174 -3.32 1.20 -11.65
CA VAL A 174 -2.14 1.20 -10.79
C VAL A 174 -0.90 1.62 -11.58
N TYR A 175 -0.06 2.46 -10.97
CA TYR A 175 1.11 3.07 -11.58
C TYR A 175 2.36 2.87 -10.72
N VAL A 176 3.51 2.77 -11.38
CA VAL A 176 4.80 2.84 -10.68
C VAL A 176 5.03 4.30 -10.25
N PRO A 177 5.47 4.56 -9.00
CA PRO A 177 5.85 5.91 -8.57
C PRO A 177 6.91 6.49 -9.53
N PRO A 178 6.78 7.76 -9.96
CA PRO A 178 7.65 8.32 -10.98
C PRO A 178 9.10 8.55 -10.50
N ASN A 179 9.30 8.75 -9.19
CA ASN A 179 10.62 8.92 -8.61
C ASN A 179 11.20 7.56 -8.20
N SER A 180 12.43 7.27 -8.63
CA SER A 180 13.11 6.00 -8.37
C SER A 180 13.40 5.75 -6.89
N ARG A 181 13.39 6.78 -6.03
CA ARG A 181 13.60 6.61 -4.57
C ARG A 181 12.57 5.70 -3.90
N PHE A 182 11.41 5.50 -4.52
CA PHE A 182 10.36 4.62 -4.01
C PHE A 182 10.51 3.16 -4.48
N GLN A 183 11.51 2.85 -5.33
CA GLN A 183 11.74 1.50 -5.84
C GLN A 183 12.37 0.56 -4.81
N THR A 184 12.80 1.07 -3.66
CA THR A 184 13.31 0.26 -2.54
C THR A 184 12.23 -0.01 -1.49
N VAL A 185 11.08 0.66 -1.57
CA VAL A 185 10.00 0.51 -0.59
C VAL A 185 9.09 -0.64 -0.99
N ASP A 186 8.95 -1.61 -0.09
CA ASP A 186 8.10 -2.78 -0.30
C ASP A 186 6.62 -2.40 -0.36
N GLY A 187 5.89 -2.97 -1.32
CA GLY A 187 4.45 -2.75 -1.46
C GLY A 187 3.64 -3.44 -0.36
N ALA A 188 4.13 -4.53 0.21
CA ALA A 188 3.46 -5.26 1.29
C ALA A 188 3.21 -4.38 2.51
N PHE A 189 4.07 -3.38 2.75
CA PHE A 189 3.94 -2.43 3.87
C PHE A 189 2.73 -1.50 3.77
N PHE A 190 2.08 -1.44 2.60
CA PHE A 190 0.80 -0.74 2.38
C PHE A 190 -0.34 -1.73 2.15
N GLY A 191 -0.01 -2.90 1.62
CA GLY A 191 -0.95 -3.98 1.34
C GLY A 191 -1.94 -3.67 0.21
N ARG A 192 -2.75 -4.67 -0.11
CA ARG A 192 -3.75 -4.59 -1.18
C ARG A 192 -5.05 -3.89 -0.75
N THR A 193 -5.34 -3.87 0.55
CA THR A 193 -6.65 -3.49 1.09
C THR A 193 -6.82 -1.99 1.33
N PHE A 194 -5.74 -1.31 1.73
CA PHE A 194 -5.80 0.08 2.22
C PHE A 194 -6.55 1.03 1.29
N GLY A 195 -6.23 1.04 -0.02
CA GLY A 195 -6.84 1.96 -0.97
C GLY A 195 -8.35 1.81 -1.12
N ALA A 196 -8.87 0.57 -1.07
CA ALA A 196 -10.31 0.31 -1.12
C ALA A 196 -10.99 0.72 0.19
N LEU A 197 -10.40 0.36 1.34
CA LEU A 197 -10.92 0.75 2.66
C LEU A 197 -10.96 2.28 2.82
N PHE A 198 -9.93 2.97 2.33
CA PHE A 198 -9.85 4.44 2.33
C PHE A 198 -11.05 5.07 1.62
N LEU A 199 -11.36 4.62 0.40
CA LEU A 199 -12.46 5.17 -0.39
C LEU A 199 -13.84 4.86 0.19
N LEU A 200 -13.99 3.72 0.88
CA LEU A 200 -15.21 3.36 1.60
C LEU A 200 -15.37 4.13 2.91
N THR A 201 -14.26 4.48 3.56
CA THR A 201 -14.25 5.24 4.82
C THR A 201 -14.51 6.71 4.59
N PHE A 202 -14.03 7.27 3.48
CA PHE A 202 -14.16 8.69 3.12
C PHE A 202 -14.88 8.88 1.77
N PRO A 203 -16.14 8.44 1.62
CA PRO A 203 -16.88 8.56 0.37
C PRO A 203 -17.10 10.03 -0.03
N GLU A 204 -17.01 10.97 0.91
CA GLU A 204 -17.21 12.41 0.72
C GLU A 204 -16.12 13.10 -0.10
N TYR A 205 -14.96 12.48 -0.34
CA TYR A 205 -13.95 13.05 -1.24
C TYR A 205 -14.50 13.13 -2.66
N ASP A 206 -14.54 14.34 -3.22
CA ASP A 206 -14.97 14.53 -4.61
C ASP A 206 -13.85 14.15 -5.58
N LEU A 207 -13.93 12.94 -6.15
CA LEU A 207 -12.95 12.42 -7.10
C LEU A 207 -13.12 12.98 -8.52
N THR A 208 -14.17 13.77 -8.76
CA THR A 208 -14.43 14.37 -10.07
C THR A 208 -13.65 15.66 -10.29
N LYS A 209 -13.24 16.33 -9.20
CA LYS A 209 -12.55 17.61 -9.26
C LYS A 209 -11.08 17.43 -9.65
N HIS A 210 -10.64 18.26 -10.58
CA HIS A 210 -9.24 18.35 -10.97
C HIS A 210 -8.48 19.27 -10.01
N THR A 211 -7.24 18.95 -9.67
CA THR A 211 -6.40 19.76 -8.78
C THR A 211 -6.17 21.18 -9.29
N VAL A 212 -6.26 21.40 -10.60
CA VAL A 212 -6.18 22.75 -11.23
C VAL A 212 -7.33 23.66 -10.80
N GLU A 213 -8.45 23.09 -10.36
CA GLU A 213 -9.61 23.84 -9.82
C GLU A 213 -9.50 24.07 -8.29
N MET A 214 -8.43 23.57 -7.65
CA MET A 214 -8.16 23.69 -6.22
C MET A 214 -7.10 24.77 -5.90
N LEU A 215 -7.37 26.03 -6.25
CA LEU A 215 -6.66 27.17 -5.63
C LEU A 215 -6.87 27.15 -4.10
N PRO A 216 -5.91 27.66 -3.28
CA PRO A 216 -5.75 27.25 -1.88
C PRO A 216 -6.97 27.61 -0.99
N PRO A 217 -7.21 26.87 0.10
CA PRO A 217 -8.50 26.92 0.79
C PRO A 217 -8.63 28.19 1.62
N ALA A 218 -9.53 29.07 1.20
CA ALA A 218 -10.40 29.70 2.17
C ALA A 218 -11.43 28.63 2.59
N THR A 219 -11.09 27.89 3.65
CA THR A 219 -12.03 27.13 4.50
C THR A 219 -13.03 26.20 3.78
N GLY A 220 -12.64 24.95 3.54
CA GLY A 220 -13.55 23.87 3.15
C GLY A 220 -12.91 22.91 2.14
N GLY A 221 -12.53 21.71 2.60
CA GLY A 221 -11.91 20.67 1.78
C GLY A 221 -12.80 20.22 0.61
N ALA A 222 -12.27 19.31 -0.22
CA ALA A 222 -12.89 18.73 -1.42
C ALA A 222 -14.16 17.88 -1.15
N ARG A 223 -14.93 18.21 -0.12
CA ARG A 223 -16.06 17.41 0.35
C ARG A 223 -17.29 17.75 -0.47
N VAL A 224 -18.01 16.70 -0.87
CA VAL A 224 -19.27 16.82 -1.58
C VAL A 224 -20.34 17.41 -0.65
N ALA A 225 -21.09 18.41 -1.12
CA ALA A 225 -22.32 18.83 -0.44
C ALA A 225 -23.37 17.73 -0.62
N ASP A 226 -23.94 17.26 0.47
CA ASP A 226 -24.94 16.19 0.54
C ASP A 226 -26.25 16.62 -0.14
N ASP A 227 -26.33 16.47 -1.47
CA ASP A 227 -27.47 16.88 -2.30
C ASP A 227 -28.29 15.68 -2.82
N GLY A 228 -28.42 14.61 -2.03
CA GLY A 228 -29.21 13.44 -2.42
C GLY A 228 -28.59 12.63 -3.58
N LEU A 229 -27.26 12.64 -3.70
CA LEU A 229 -26.55 11.89 -4.74
C LEU A 229 -26.68 10.37 -4.54
N HIS A 230 -27.03 9.67 -5.63
CA HIS A 230 -27.13 8.22 -5.68
C HIS A 230 -25.81 7.55 -5.25
N THR A 231 -25.87 6.74 -4.20
CA THR A 231 -24.75 5.93 -3.71
C THR A 231 -24.87 4.48 -4.21
N ILE A 232 -23.76 3.88 -4.61
CA ILE A 232 -23.66 2.47 -4.99
C ILE A 232 -22.60 1.85 -4.09
N ASN A 233 -22.98 0.83 -3.32
CA ASN A 233 -22.08 0.14 -2.38
C ASN A 233 -21.34 1.10 -1.42
N GLY A 234 -22.02 2.14 -0.93
CA GLY A 234 -21.44 3.12 -0.01
C GLY A 234 -20.57 4.21 -0.65
N MET A 235 -20.36 4.19 -1.98
CA MET A 235 -19.67 5.27 -2.71
C MET A 235 -20.66 6.10 -3.53
N TYR A 236 -20.45 7.42 -3.61
CA TYR A 236 -21.22 8.24 -4.56
C TYR A 236 -20.95 7.81 -6.00
N SER A 237 -22.02 7.65 -6.80
CA SER A 237 -21.94 7.18 -8.18
C SER A 237 -21.01 8.03 -9.06
N LYS A 238 -20.97 9.35 -8.83
CA LYS A 238 -20.08 10.28 -9.53
C LYS A 238 -18.59 10.00 -9.27
N ASN A 239 -18.26 9.46 -8.10
CA ASN A 239 -16.89 9.19 -7.66
C ASN A 239 -16.34 7.87 -8.22
N ILE A 240 -17.20 7.04 -8.82
CA ILE A 240 -16.77 5.77 -9.39
C ILE A 240 -16.18 6.02 -10.79
N GLY A 241 -14.86 5.92 -10.89
CA GLY A 241 -14.11 6.01 -12.15
C GLY A 241 -14.30 7.30 -12.96
N PRO A 242 -14.26 8.51 -12.36
CA PRO A 242 -14.54 9.76 -13.06
C PRO A 242 -13.60 10.05 -14.26
N GLY A 243 -12.39 9.50 -14.27
CA GLY A 243 -11.41 9.58 -15.36
C GLY A 243 -11.56 8.51 -16.44
N LEU A 244 -12.71 7.84 -16.49
CA LEU A 244 -13.10 6.84 -17.50
C LEU A 244 -14.34 7.29 -18.27
N GLY A 245 -14.60 6.66 -19.41
CA GLY A 245 -15.77 6.93 -20.25
C GLY A 245 -15.61 8.07 -21.24
N ALA A 246 -16.75 8.57 -21.71
CA ALA A 246 -16.81 9.62 -22.73
C ALA A 246 -16.02 10.87 -22.30
N GLY A 247 -15.23 11.43 -23.21
CA GLY A 247 -14.35 12.57 -22.94
C GLY A 247 -12.98 12.21 -22.36
N ASN A 248 -12.83 11.03 -21.75
CA ASN A 248 -11.60 10.60 -21.09
C ASN A 248 -10.79 9.53 -21.86
N ILE A 249 -11.19 9.23 -23.10
CA ILE A 249 -10.49 8.31 -23.99
C ILE A 249 -9.61 9.10 -24.96
N TYR A 250 -8.32 8.77 -25.00
CA TYR A 250 -7.38 9.40 -25.92
C TYR A 250 -7.67 8.99 -27.38
N GLU A 251 -7.87 9.98 -28.26
CA GLU A 251 -8.07 9.77 -29.69
C GLU A 251 -6.80 10.11 -30.48
N PRO A 252 -6.07 9.11 -31.00
CA PRO A 252 -4.87 9.37 -31.79
C PRO A 252 -5.24 10.03 -33.13
N LYS A 253 -4.55 11.13 -33.46
CA LYS A 253 -4.70 11.86 -34.72
C LYS A 253 -3.35 12.08 -35.39
N ILE A 254 -3.28 11.89 -36.70
CA ILE A 254 -2.10 12.15 -37.54
C ILE A 254 -2.53 13.13 -38.64
N TYR A 255 -1.85 14.28 -38.74
CA TYR A 255 -2.24 15.38 -39.64
C TYR A 255 -3.72 15.82 -39.49
N GLY A 256 -4.28 15.71 -38.27
CA GLY A 256 -5.68 16.05 -37.99
C GLY A 256 -6.70 14.93 -38.28
N PHE A 257 -6.28 13.84 -38.94
CA PHE A 257 -7.15 12.70 -39.23
C PHE A 257 -7.05 11.65 -38.12
N ARG A 258 -8.19 11.09 -37.73
CA ARG A 258 -8.24 9.97 -36.77
C ARG A 258 -7.53 8.76 -37.36
N VAL A 259 -6.73 8.09 -36.54
CA VAL A 259 -6.12 6.81 -36.93
C VAL A 259 -7.23 5.76 -36.99
N SER A 260 -7.36 5.08 -38.13
CA SER A 260 -8.37 4.03 -38.33
C SER A 260 -8.20 2.89 -37.32
N GLU A 261 -9.32 2.36 -36.81
CA GLU A 261 -9.33 1.17 -35.96
C GLU A 261 -8.76 -0.07 -36.67
N LEU A 262 -8.89 -0.13 -37.99
CA LEU A 262 -8.33 -1.22 -38.81
C LEU A 262 -6.80 -1.11 -38.96
N ALA A 263 -6.20 0.04 -38.69
CA ALA A 263 -4.75 0.21 -38.78
C ALA A 263 -4.05 -0.63 -37.71
N ARG A 264 -2.85 -1.14 -38.01
CA ARG A 264 -2.04 -1.92 -37.04
C ARG A 264 -1.70 -1.10 -35.79
N SER A 265 -1.43 0.20 -35.96
CA SER A 265 -1.21 1.18 -34.89
C SER A 265 -2.49 1.91 -34.47
N GLY A 266 -3.66 1.41 -34.87
CA GLY A 266 -4.94 1.95 -34.46
C GLY A 266 -5.17 1.78 -32.96
N PRO A 267 -6.16 2.49 -32.40
CA PRO A 267 -6.53 2.32 -30.99
C PRO A 267 -6.92 0.85 -30.72
N ARG A 268 -6.46 0.33 -29.59
CA ARG A 268 -6.75 -1.03 -29.11
C ARG A 268 -7.22 -0.97 -27.67
N MET A 269 -8.03 -1.96 -27.28
CA MET A 269 -8.50 -2.13 -25.90
C MET A 269 -9.15 -0.89 -25.30
N GLN A 270 -9.85 -0.08 -26.11
CA GLN A 270 -10.58 1.11 -25.62
C GLN A 270 -11.63 0.76 -24.56
N TRP A 271 -12.16 -0.47 -24.59
CA TRP A 271 -13.09 -1.02 -23.61
C TRP A 271 -12.52 -1.03 -22.18
N LEU A 272 -11.20 -1.11 -21.98
CA LEU A 272 -10.58 -0.96 -20.65
C LEU A 272 -10.82 0.43 -20.06
N ARG A 273 -11.19 1.41 -20.89
CA ARG A 273 -11.44 2.80 -20.50
C ARG A 273 -12.90 3.20 -20.69
N SER A 274 -13.80 2.27 -21.02
CA SER A 274 -15.22 2.55 -21.10
C SER A 274 -15.84 2.64 -19.71
N ARG A 275 -16.80 3.54 -19.57
CA ARG A 275 -17.63 3.69 -18.37
C ARG A 275 -19.06 3.97 -18.83
N PRO A 276 -20.09 3.35 -18.23
CA PRO A 276 -21.48 3.67 -18.53
C PRO A 276 -21.76 5.17 -18.36
N GLY A 277 -22.69 5.71 -19.16
CA GLY A 277 -23.12 7.10 -19.02
C GLY A 277 -23.88 7.34 -17.71
N ASP A 278 -24.67 6.34 -17.30
CA ASP A 278 -25.31 6.28 -16.00
C ASP A 278 -24.68 5.15 -15.17
N MET A 279 -24.10 5.50 -14.04
CA MET A 279 -23.50 4.55 -13.11
C MET A 279 -24.55 3.70 -12.37
N SER A 280 -25.80 4.15 -12.29
CA SER A 280 -26.88 3.38 -11.64
C SER A 280 -27.13 2.03 -12.33
N GLU A 281 -26.77 1.90 -13.61
CA GLU A 281 -26.82 0.63 -14.35
C GLU A 281 -25.93 -0.47 -13.75
N LEU A 282 -24.93 -0.10 -12.94
CA LEU A 282 -24.03 -1.03 -12.25
C LEU A 282 -24.51 -1.41 -10.84
N ASP A 283 -25.66 -0.89 -10.40
CA ASP A 283 -26.25 -1.23 -9.10
C ASP A 283 -26.96 -2.60 -9.13
N GLU A 284 -26.15 -3.66 -9.07
CA GLU A 284 -26.64 -5.04 -9.10
C GLU A 284 -27.58 -5.36 -7.93
N ALA A 285 -27.36 -4.77 -6.75
CA ALA A 285 -28.17 -5.00 -5.56
C ALA A 285 -29.59 -4.44 -5.74
N LYS A 286 -29.69 -3.19 -6.22
CA LYS A 286 -30.98 -2.58 -6.57
C LYS A 286 -31.70 -3.38 -7.66
N HIS A 287 -30.99 -3.75 -8.73
CA HIS A 287 -31.58 -4.57 -9.79
C HIS A 287 -32.04 -5.95 -9.32
N TYR A 288 -31.34 -6.55 -8.36
CA TYR A 288 -31.75 -7.82 -7.76
C TYR A 288 -33.03 -7.66 -6.96
N ALA A 289 -33.11 -6.64 -6.09
CA ALA A 289 -34.29 -6.34 -5.28
C ALA A 289 -35.53 -6.04 -6.14
N GLU A 290 -35.37 -5.25 -7.21
CA GLU A 290 -36.45 -4.97 -8.16
C GLU A 290 -36.96 -6.23 -8.88
N LYS A 291 -36.08 -7.21 -9.14
CA LYS A 291 -36.44 -8.49 -9.78
C LYS A 291 -36.99 -9.52 -8.80
N HIS A 292 -36.71 -9.39 -7.52
CA HIS A 292 -37.11 -10.32 -6.46
C HIS A 292 -37.80 -9.56 -5.31
N PRO A 293 -38.96 -8.93 -5.56
CA PRO A 293 -39.66 -8.17 -4.52
C PRO A 293 -40.10 -9.05 -3.33
N ASP A 294 -40.29 -10.36 -3.55
CA ASP A 294 -40.77 -11.31 -2.54
C ASP A 294 -39.64 -11.98 -1.73
N SER A 295 -38.37 -11.61 -1.92
CA SER A 295 -37.26 -12.20 -1.14
C SER A 295 -37.06 -11.58 0.24
N ASP A 296 -37.78 -10.50 0.56
CA ASP A 296 -37.61 -9.72 1.80
C ASP A 296 -38.42 -10.27 3.00
N ASP A 297 -39.31 -11.24 2.79
CA ASP A 297 -40.20 -11.78 3.85
C ASP A 297 -39.51 -12.76 4.84
N GLY A 298 -38.18 -12.90 4.80
CA GLY A 298 -37.45 -13.95 5.52
C GLY A 298 -36.56 -13.53 6.70
N ASP A 299 -36.08 -12.30 6.75
CA ASP A 299 -34.89 -11.95 7.56
C ASP A 299 -35.16 -11.08 8.81
N GLU A 300 -36.43 -10.77 9.13
CA GLU A 300 -36.77 -10.08 10.41
C GLU A 300 -36.67 -10.99 11.66
N ARG A 301 -36.13 -12.22 11.55
CA ARG A 301 -36.14 -13.20 12.66
C ARG A 301 -34.80 -13.87 13.01
N MET A 302 -33.68 -13.19 12.79
CA MET A 302 -32.37 -13.68 13.25
C MET A 302 -31.55 -12.68 14.09
N GLU A 303 -32.19 -11.99 15.03
CA GLU A 303 -31.48 -11.61 16.26
C GLU A 303 -31.41 -12.82 17.21
N LYS A 304 -30.27 -13.51 17.17
CA LYS A 304 -29.58 -14.22 18.27
C LYS A 304 -28.96 -15.53 17.78
N THR A 305 -27.65 -15.62 18.03
CA THR A 305 -26.77 -16.80 18.01
C THR A 305 -26.27 -17.31 16.66
N GLY A 306 -24.96 -17.09 16.43
CA GLY A 306 -24.02 -18.09 15.90
C GLY A 306 -24.07 -18.40 14.40
N SER A 307 -22.96 -18.12 13.72
CA SER A 307 -22.48 -18.67 12.44
C SER A 307 -23.38 -19.66 11.69
N ALA A 308 -23.77 -19.27 10.48
CA ALA A 308 -24.04 -20.23 9.41
C ALA A 308 -23.66 -19.64 8.05
N ALA A 309 -22.53 -20.10 7.52
CA ALA A 309 -22.21 -20.00 6.10
C ALA A 309 -23.34 -20.63 5.29
N ARG A 310 -24.08 -19.82 4.50
CA ARG A 310 -25.11 -20.33 3.60
C ARG A 310 -24.55 -20.54 2.20
N ARG A 311 -24.85 -21.74 1.70
CA ARG A 311 -24.35 -22.36 0.49
C ARG A 311 -24.85 -21.62 -0.76
N ARG A 312 -23.96 -21.40 -1.71
CA ARG A 312 -24.25 -20.93 -3.07
C ARG A 312 -25.10 -21.99 -3.78
N ASP A 313 -26.26 -21.61 -4.32
CA ASP A 313 -27.01 -22.44 -5.27
C ASP A 313 -26.31 -22.46 -6.64
N PRO A 314 -26.21 -23.62 -7.31
CA PRO A 314 -25.56 -23.73 -8.61
C PRO A 314 -26.58 -23.66 -9.76
N ALA A 315 -26.69 -22.51 -10.44
CA ALA A 315 -27.16 -22.39 -11.83
C ALA A 315 -26.80 -20.99 -12.37
N ALA A 316 -26.23 -20.78 -13.55
CA ALA A 316 -26.29 -21.55 -14.79
C ALA A 316 -24.91 -21.75 -15.42
N ALA A 317 -24.68 -22.97 -15.92
CA ALA A 317 -23.52 -23.31 -16.73
C ALA A 317 -23.50 -22.48 -18.02
N ARG A 318 -22.50 -21.61 -18.14
CA ARG A 318 -22.10 -20.97 -19.39
C ARG A 318 -21.57 -22.07 -20.32
N PRO A 319 -21.92 -22.11 -21.62
CA PRO A 319 -21.43 -23.16 -22.51
C PRO A 319 -19.90 -23.10 -22.61
N GLN A 320 -19.28 -24.20 -22.23
CA GLN A 320 -17.85 -24.43 -22.19
C GLN A 320 -17.31 -24.42 -23.64
N ARG A 321 -16.64 -23.34 -24.03
CA ARG A 321 -15.85 -23.30 -25.27
C ARG A 321 -14.61 -24.17 -25.02
N GLN A 322 -14.48 -25.27 -25.75
CA GLN A 322 -13.33 -26.18 -25.68
C GLN A 322 -12.01 -25.41 -25.69
N THR A 323 -11.23 -25.62 -24.64
CA THR A 323 -9.84 -25.22 -24.49
C THR A 323 -8.97 -25.99 -25.47
N GLN A 324 -8.39 -25.32 -26.47
CA GLN A 324 -7.08 -25.73 -26.98
C GLN A 324 -6.04 -25.09 -26.06
N ASN A 325 -5.25 -25.95 -25.41
CA ASN A 325 -4.10 -25.58 -24.61
C ASN A 325 -3.09 -24.82 -25.48
N GLY A 326 -2.77 -23.59 -25.08
CA GLY A 326 -1.69 -22.78 -25.64
C GLY A 326 -1.56 -21.48 -24.87
N SER A 327 -0.58 -21.41 -23.97
CA SER A 327 -0.22 -20.18 -23.24
C SER A 327 0.25 -19.11 -24.23
N PRO A 328 -0.32 -17.89 -24.27
CA PRO A 328 0.09 -16.87 -25.21
C PRO A 328 1.06 -15.88 -24.55
N MET A 329 2.16 -16.37 -23.96
CA MET A 329 3.31 -15.53 -23.56
C MET A 329 4.58 -16.38 -23.56
N ASN A 330 5.09 -16.71 -24.74
CA ASN A 330 6.52 -16.96 -24.93
C ASN A 330 7.02 -15.86 -25.86
N VAL A 331 7.69 -14.86 -25.30
CA VAL A 331 8.40 -13.83 -26.07
C VAL A 331 9.74 -14.44 -26.47
N GLU A 332 9.78 -15.04 -27.66
CA GLU A 332 11.05 -15.33 -28.32
C GLU A 332 11.75 -14.00 -28.64
N ALA A 333 12.99 -13.87 -28.17
CA ALA A 333 13.87 -12.78 -28.52
C ALA A 333 14.20 -12.88 -30.01
N ASN A 334 13.64 -11.97 -30.82
CA ASN A 334 14.06 -11.83 -32.20
C ASN A 334 15.51 -11.31 -32.22
N GLY A 335 16.40 -12.19 -32.65
CA GLY A 335 17.77 -11.87 -33.03
C GLY A 335 17.77 -10.84 -34.16
N VAL A 336 18.54 -9.78 -33.95
CA VAL A 336 18.94 -8.85 -34.99
C VAL A 336 20.19 -9.47 -35.63
N GLU A 337 20.05 -10.07 -36.81
CA GLU A 337 21.19 -10.35 -37.66
C GLU A 337 21.75 -9.01 -38.16
N SER A 338 22.97 -8.70 -37.73
CA SER A 338 23.77 -7.60 -38.25
C SER A 338 24.44 -8.08 -39.53
N GLU A 339 23.89 -7.72 -40.68
CA GLU A 339 24.69 -7.60 -41.90
C GLU A 339 25.37 -6.24 -41.88
N LEU A 340 26.64 -6.23 -41.46
CA LEU A 340 27.76 -5.43 -41.99
C LEU A 340 29.05 -5.80 -41.24
#